data_AF-A0A6A3IX30-F1
#
_entry.id   AF-A0A6A3IX30-F1
#
_cell.length_a   1.000
_cell.length_b   1.000
_cell.length_c   1.000
_cell.angle_alpha   90.00
_cell.angle_beta   90.00
_cell.angle_gamma   90.00
#
_symmetry.space_group_name_H-M   'P 1'
#
loop_
_entity.id
_entity.type
_entity.pdbx_description
1 polymer ?
#
loop_
_entity_poly.entity_id
_entity_poly.type
_entity_poly.pdbx_seq_one_letter_code
_entity_poly.pdbx_strand_id
1 'polypeptide(L)'
;MLCILLVCIAWTSWLIFLALAPNTAANLLMDTSSYDNGEFWLITDINPHMTIAGAVGLVGVDVCYLIVTLRMLFWRDKLFGSAFSGHPSTFTTSRRGQVSWLNSFIPRYRLFRNLYEDLTAYEGKNRKKWNAFLKLVDIAMETVMLRQLLQNGSPMVLTYGFAGFLAANALSCAINVLTDRFSALTEVFIDSIFDLSAAVLFPIGVLLYCYYDFDFDREAYLTYLEKLPPGSFEHLARSFASPSKIALFRVNFDSLRITSVLDFMLRISMNLTFCYRFERVLEALVWTRHRNKIAQRLRPHATPDAQQPVPKGVTIVFVAVSLIVLLSTQKAMSDSATLCSVHPECVVFAHQWVFSDENCPCLIAIDIDIAPKTYDEWINPIDTYGKVKSLAAAGMLTSLQVINRQLLELPEELRRCGNLRVMYVDLLSVRSTMTCFFSYSFHASYLMYTSTQRIPSWIKELHHLETL
;
A
#
# COMPACT_ATOMS: atom_id res chain seq x y z
N MET A 1 21.55 -1.72 -11.65
CA MET A 1 20.71 -0.87 -12.53
C MET A 1 19.76 -1.70 -13.38
N LEU A 2 20.25 -2.51 -14.33
CA LEU A 2 19.36 -3.38 -15.13
C LEU A 2 18.54 -4.34 -14.23
N CYS A 3 19.18 -5.04 -13.29
CA CYS A 3 18.47 -5.92 -12.35
C CYS A 3 17.42 -5.17 -11.52
N ILE A 4 17.69 -3.90 -11.15
CA ILE A 4 16.74 -3.08 -10.39
C ILE A 4 15.49 -2.83 -11.24
N LEU A 5 15.65 -2.42 -12.50
CA LEU A 5 14.53 -2.21 -13.42
C LEU A 5 13.74 -3.49 -13.70
N LEU A 6 14.43 -4.63 -13.86
CA LEU A 6 13.77 -5.93 -14.05
C LEU A 6 12.95 -6.33 -12.82
N VAL A 7 13.48 -6.11 -11.61
CA VAL A 7 12.74 -6.32 -10.36
C VAL A 7 11.54 -5.37 -10.29
N CYS A 8 11.70 -4.10 -10.67
CA CYS A 8 10.60 -3.14 -10.70
C CYS A 8 9.48 -3.62 -11.63
N ILE A 9 9.81 -3.97 -12.89
CA ILE A 9 8.84 -4.47 -13.88
C ILE A 9 8.15 -5.74 -13.37
N ALA A 10 8.92 -6.71 -12.87
CA ALA A 10 8.35 -7.95 -12.34
C ALA A 10 7.40 -7.68 -11.17
N TRP A 11 7.77 -6.73 -10.28
CA TRP A 11 6.96 -6.34 -9.15
C TRP A 11 5.68 -5.61 -9.55
N THR A 12 5.76 -4.65 -10.46
CA THR A 12 4.57 -3.90 -10.89
C THR A 12 3.64 -4.76 -11.75
N SER A 13 4.17 -5.70 -12.54
CA SER A 13 3.39 -6.78 -13.14
C SER A 13 2.72 -7.67 -12.11
N TRP A 14 3.38 -7.98 -10.99
CA TRP A 14 2.77 -8.71 -9.87
C TRP A 14 1.64 -7.92 -9.21
N LEU A 15 1.79 -6.60 -9.02
CA LEU A 15 0.71 -5.74 -8.50
C LEU A 15 -0.50 -5.68 -9.45
N ILE A 16 -0.28 -5.71 -10.77
CA ILE A 16 -1.37 -5.80 -11.76
C ILE A 16 -2.12 -7.14 -11.60
N PHE A 17 -1.39 -8.25 -11.46
CA PHE A 17 -1.99 -9.55 -11.22
C PHE A 17 -2.79 -9.58 -9.90
N LEU A 18 -2.22 -9.03 -8.83
CA LEU A 18 -2.85 -8.88 -7.52
C LEU A 18 -4.15 -8.07 -7.61
N ALA A 19 -4.17 -7.00 -8.39
CA ALA A 19 -5.37 -6.17 -8.58
C ALA A 19 -6.47 -6.88 -9.38
N LEU A 20 -6.13 -7.61 -10.45
CA LEU A 20 -7.11 -8.22 -11.36
C LEU A 20 -7.62 -9.59 -10.90
N ALA A 21 -6.83 -10.34 -10.15
CA ALA A 21 -7.17 -11.69 -9.68
C ALA A 21 -6.73 -11.90 -8.21
N PRO A 22 -7.33 -11.17 -7.24
CA PRO A 22 -6.83 -11.14 -5.87
C PRO A 22 -6.86 -12.50 -5.17
N ASN A 23 -7.92 -13.31 -5.34
CA ASN A 23 -7.98 -14.66 -4.76
C ASN A 23 -6.90 -15.58 -5.33
N THR A 24 -6.71 -15.57 -6.65
CA THR A 24 -5.66 -16.38 -7.30
C THR A 24 -4.27 -15.94 -6.85
N ALA A 25 -4.03 -14.63 -6.72
CA ALA A 25 -2.76 -14.10 -6.26
C ALA A 25 -2.48 -14.45 -4.79
N ALA A 26 -3.47 -14.30 -3.91
CA ALA A 26 -3.35 -14.70 -2.50
C ALA A 26 -3.14 -16.21 -2.36
N ASN A 27 -3.86 -17.03 -3.13
CA ASN A 27 -3.69 -18.48 -3.16
C ASN A 27 -2.30 -18.91 -3.63
N LEU A 28 -1.76 -18.25 -4.66
CA LEU A 28 -0.41 -18.53 -5.15
C LEU A 28 0.64 -18.12 -4.11
N LEU A 29 0.45 -16.99 -3.44
CA LEU A 29 1.36 -16.50 -2.41
C LEU A 29 1.39 -17.43 -1.18
N MET A 30 0.23 -17.91 -0.74
CA MET A 30 0.07 -18.68 0.50
C MET A 30 0.01 -20.19 0.28
N ASP A 31 0.24 -20.66 -0.95
CA ASP A 31 0.10 -22.06 -1.33
C ASP A 31 -1.25 -22.66 -0.90
N THR A 32 -2.34 -21.95 -1.19
CA THR A 32 -3.72 -22.33 -0.83
C THR A 32 -4.62 -22.60 -2.03
N SER A 33 -4.03 -22.71 -3.24
CA SER A 33 -4.76 -22.86 -4.51
C SER A 33 -5.61 -24.12 -4.63
N SER A 34 -5.23 -25.20 -3.95
CA SER A 34 -5.94 -26.49 -3.99
C SER A 34 -7.14 -26.54 -3.04
N TYR A 35 -7.32 -25.54 -2.18
CA TYR A 35 -8.36 -25.54 -1.16
C TYR A 35 -9.56 -24.68 -1.57
N ASP A 36 -10.75 -25.05 -1.06
CA ASP A 36 -12.00 -24.30 -1.23
C ASP A 36 -12.31 -23.91 -2.69
N ASN A 37 -11.98 -24.78 -3.65
CA ASN A 37 -12.12 -24.54 -5.09
C ASN A 37 -11.42 -23.27 -5.61
N GLY A 38 -10.35 -22.84 -4.93
CA GLY A 38 -9.65 -21.60 -5.26
C GLY A 38 -10.24 -20.35 -4.60
N GLU A 39 -11.23 -20.48 -3.73
CA GLU A 39 -11.90 -19.36 -3.04
C GLU A 39 -11.60 -19.31 -1.53
N PHE A 40 -10.42 -19.78 -1.12
CA PHE A 40 -9.99 -19.78 0.29
C PHE A 40 -10.06 -18.39 0.93
N TRP A 41 -9.62 -17.36 0.20
CA TRP A 41 -9.50 -15.99 0.73
C TRP A 41 -10.75 -15.14 0.61
N LEU A 42 -11.75 -15.51 -0.20
CA LEU A 42 -13.01 -14.77 -0.40
C LEU A 42 -12.83 -13.25 -0.58
N ILE A 43 -11.81 -12.82 -1.30
CA ILE A 43 -11.55 -11.40 -1.54
C ILE A 43 -12.48 -10.92 -2.65
N THR A 44 -13.35 -9.97 -2.33
CA THR A 44 -14.28 -9.34 -3.27
C THR A 44 -13.84 -7.90 -3.60
N ASP A 45 -14.09 -7.47 -4.85
CA ASP A 45 -13.82 -6.10 -5.29
C ASP A 45 -15.00 -5.19 -4.96
N ILE A 46 -14.79 -4.25 -4.05
CA ILE A 46 -15.81 -3.29 -3.62
C ILE A 46 -16.02 -2.20 -4.67
N ASN A 47 -14.95 -1.78 -5.34
CA ASN A 47 -14.99 -0.76 -6.37
C ASN A 47 -14.25 -1.24 -7.63
N PRO A 48 -14.93 -2.02 -8.50
CA PRO A 48 -14.29 -2.59 -9.68
C PRO A 48 -13.76 -1.52 -10.64
N HIS A 49 -14.38 -0.34 -10.69
CA HIS A 49 -13.91 0.76 -11.53
C HIS A 49 -12.55 1.30 -11.06
N MET A 50 -12.36 1.45 -9.75
CA MET A 50 -11.08 1.89 -9.19
C MET A 50 -10.01 0.82 -9.33
N THR A 51 -10.34 -0.46 -9.14
CA THR A 51 -9.42 -1.58 -9.36
C THR A 51 -8.91 -1.60 -10.80
N ILE A 52 -9.80 -1.48 -11.79
CA ILE A 52 -9.44 -1.44 -13.22
C ILE A 52 -8.60 -0.20 -13.53
N ALA A 53 -9.00 0.98 -13.05
CA ALA A 53 -8.23 2.20 -13.23
C ALA A 53 -6.81 2.07 -12.65
N GLY A 54 -6.68 1.47 -11.47
CA GLY A 54 -5.42 1.14 -10.83
C GLY A 54 -4.55 0.21 -11.69
N ALA A 55 -5.12 -0.88 -12.20
CA ALA A 55 -4.41 -1.80 -13.09
C ALA A 55 -3.91 -1.10 -14.37
N VAL A 56 -4.74 -0.27 -15.01
CA VAL A 56 -4.34 0.53 -16.19
C VAL A 56 -3.22 1.51 -15.84
N GLY A 57 -3.30 2.17 -14.68
CA GLY A 57 -2.24 3.05 -14.19
C GLY A 57 -0.91 2.32 -14.00
N LEU A 58 -0.94 1.12 -13.40
CA LEU A 58 0.24 0.27 -13.22
C LEU A 58 0.81 -0.23 -14.55
N VAL A 59 -0.02 -0.54 -15.54
CA VAL A 59 0.45 -0.85 -16.90
C VAL A 59 1.20 0.35 -17.50
N GLY A 60 0.70 1.58 -17.28
CA GLY A 60 1.41 2.79 -17.67
C GLY A 60 2.80 2.91 -17.01
N VAL A 61 2.90 2.56 -15.72
CA VAL A 61 4.16 2.49 -14.99
C VAL A 61 5.11 1.43 -15.57
N ASP A 62 4.62 0.23 -15.88
CA ASP A 62 5.41 -0.84 -16.53
C ASP A 62 6.00 -0.37 -17.85
N VAL A 63 5.18 0.29 -18.68
CA VAL A 63 5.63 0.86 -19.96
C VAL A 63 6.74 1.90 -19.72
N CYS A 64 6.62 2.76 -18.71
CA CYS A 64 7.67 3.71 -18.35
C CYS A 64 8.99 3.00 -17.96
N TYR A 65 8.94 1.96 -17.11
CA TYR A 65 10.14 1.18 -16.77
C TYR A 65 10.74 0.47 -17.98
N LEU A 66 9.91 -0.06 -18.89
CA LEU A 66 10.36 -0.67 -20.14
C LEU A 66 11.05 0.36 -21.03
N ILE A 67 10.49 1.57 -21.19
CA ILE A 67 11.12 2.65 -21.96
C ILE A 67 12.50 3.00 -21.40
N VAL A 68 12.62 3.15 -20.07
CA VAL A 68 13.91 3.43 -19.41
C VAL A 68 14.90 2.27 -19.59
N THR A 69 14.42 1.03 -19.51
CA THR A 69 15.23 -0.18 -19.77
C THR A 69 15.73 -0.21 -21.21
N LEU A 70 14.85 0.06 -22.18
CA LEU A 70 15.19 0.12 -23.60
C LEU A 70 16.20 1.24 -23.89
N ARG A 71 16.03 2.43 -23.29
CA ARG A 71 17.03 3.51 -23.37
C ARG A 71 18.38 3.07 -22.82
N MET A 72 18.39 2.41 -21.66
CA MET A 72 19.62 1.88 -21.06
C MET A 72 20.34 0.87 -21.96
N LEU A 73 19.59 0.01 -22.67
CA LEU A 73 20.13 -1.04 -23.54
C LEU A 73 20.54 -0.54 -24.94
N PHE A 74 19.65 0.20 -25.62
CA PHE A 74 19.81 0.57 -27.04
C PHE A 74 20.50 1.92 -27.25
N TRP A 75 20.35 2.86 -26.31
CA TRP A 75 20.91 4.21 -26.48
C TRP A 75 22.34 4.34 -25.95
N ARG A 76 22.93 3.22 -25.50
CA ARG A 76 24.36 3.10 -25.19
C ARG A 76 25.27 3.30 -26.41
N ASP A 77 24.72 3.24 -27.63
CA ASP A 77 25.46 3.45 -28.89
C ASP A 77 24.85 4.56 -29.80
N LYS A 78 23.56 4.92 -29.68
CA LYS A 78 22.88 5.91 -30.55
C LYS A 78 22.73 7.35 -30.02
N LEU A 79 22.73 7.60 -28.71
CA LEU A 79 22.85 8.99 -28.17
C LEU A 79 24.15 9.69 -28.63
N PHE A 80 25.09 8.90 -29.13
CA PHE A 80 26.44 9.27 -29.53
C PHE A 80 26.53 9.87 -30.94
N GLY A 81 25.48 9.77 -31.77
CA GLY A 81 25.49 10.33 -33.13
C GLY A 81 24.94 11.76 -33.24
N SER A 82 23.92 12.11 -32.47
CA SER A 82 23.17 13.37 -32.64
C SER A 82 23.66 14.52 -31.76
N ALA A 83 24.33 14.25 -30.63
CA ALA A 83 24.86 15.30 -29.76
C ALA A 83 26.17 15.95 -30.29
N PHE A 84 26.80 15.37 -31.32
CA PHE A 84 28.08 15.85 -31.86
C PHE A 84 28.09 16.12 -33.37
N SER A 85 26.94 16.06 -34.04
CA SER A 85 26.73 16.63 -35.39
C SER A 85 26.56 18.17 -35.35
N GLY A 86 27.18 18.83 -34.36
CA GLY A 86 27.30 20.28 -34.30
C GLY A 86 28.54 20.75 -35.04
N HIS A 87 28.67 20.42 -36.33
CA HIS A 87 29.55 21.17 -37.21
C HIS A 87 28.71 22.34 -37.76
N PRO A 88 29.14 23.60 -37.63
CA PRO A 88 28.42 24.73 -38.21
C PRO A 88 28.69 24.73 -39.71
N SER A 89 28.01 23.87 -40.46
CA SER A 89 27.87 24.10 -41.90
C SER A 89 26.81 25.19 -42.06
N THR A 90 27.31 26.35 -42.46
CA THR A 90 26.56 27.48 -43.03
C THR A 90 25.67 26.98 -44.17
N PHE A 91 24.49 26.47 -43.83
CA PHE A 91 23.44 26.17 -44.80
C PHE A 91 22.50 27.37 -44.88
N THR A 92 22.83 28.27 -45.80
CA THR A 92 21.94 29.33 -46.26
C THR A 92 20.71 28.68 -46.90
N THR A 93 19.60 28.63 -46.18
CA THR A 93 18.31 28.19 -46.77
C THR A 93 17.38 29.38 -46.88
N SER A 94 17.27 29.87 -48.11
CA SER A 94 16.24 30.79 -48.56
C SER A 94 14.86 30.12 -48.47
N ARG A 95 14.05 30.61 -47.54
CA ARG A 95 12.60 30.89 -47.64
C ARG A 95 11.80 30.14 -48.72
N ARG A 96 10.94 29.18 -48.33
CA ARG A 96 9.53 29.11 -48.79
C ARG A 96 8.69 28.12 -47.95
N GLY A 97 7.60 28.60 -47.33
CA GLY A 97 6.49 27.76 -46.84
C GLY A 97 6.30 27.64 -45.32
N GLN A 98 6.34 28.73 -44.55
CA GLN A 98 6.02 28.69 -43.12
C GLN A 98 4.51 28.86 -42.90
N VAL A 99 3.84 27.79 -42.45
CA VAL A 99 2.43 27.80 -42.02
C VAL A 99 2.29 28.64 -40.75
N SER A 100 1.39 29.63 -40.75
CA SER A 100 1.30 30.69 -39.72
C SER A 100 0.88 30.20 -38.32
N TRP A 101 0.31 29.01 -38.20
CA TRP A 101 -0.26 28.50 -36.94
C TRP A 101 0.77 27.92 -35.95
N LEU A 102 1.98 27.58 -36.42
CA LEU A 102 3.09 27.09 -35.56
C LEU A 102 3.80 28.21 -34.79
N ASN A 103 3.67 29.47 -35.20
CA ASN A 103 4.42 30.59 -34.61
C ASN A 103 3.98 30.99 -33.20
N SER A 104 2.80 30.54 -32.74
CA SER A 104 2.31 30.84 -31.38
C SER A 104 2.69 29.77 -30.33
N PHE A 105 2.95 28.53 -30.76
CA PHE A 105 3.37 27.42 -29.88
C PHE A 105 4.89 27.41 -29.64
N ILE A 106 5.67 27.85 -30.63
CA ILE A 106 7.15 27.85 -30.57
C ILE A 106 7.73 28.73 -29.44
N PRO A 107 7.22 29.95 -29.14
CA PRO A 107 7.77 30.79 -28.07
C PRO A 107 7.48 30.22 -26.67
N ARG A 108 6.26 29.69 -26.44
CA ARG A 108 5.87 29.06 -25.17
C ARG A 108 6.62 27.76 -24.93
N TYR A 109 6.80 26.94 -25.97
CA TYR A 109 7.61 25.73 -25.91
C TYR A 109 9.07 26.04 -25.60
N ARG A 110 9.66 27.08 -26.21
CA ARG A 110 11.04 27.49 -25.97
C ARG A 110 11.24 28.05 -24.55
N LEU A 111 10.29 28.84 -24.05
CA LEU A 111 10.31 29.34 -22.67
C LEU A 111 10.19 28.20 -21.65
N PHE A 112 9.26 27.27 -21.86
CA PHE A 112 9.07 26.10 -21.00
C PHE A 112 10.30 25.19 -21.03
N ARG A 113 10.90 24.97 -22.20
CA ARG A 113 12.12 24.19 -22.35
C ARG A 113 13.30 24.83 -21.61
N ASN A 114 13.50 26.14 -21.72
CA ASN A 114 14.57 26.83 -21.01
C ASN A 114 14.37 26.79 -19.48
N LEU A 115 13.13 26.99 -19.01
CA LEU A 115 12.79 26.84 -17.59
C LEU A 115 12.98 25.39 -17.11
N TYR A 116 12.62 24.42 -17.93
CA TYR A 116 12.79 22.99 -17.65
C TYR A 116 14.28 22.63 -17.57
N GLU A 117 15.10 23.10 -18.51
CA GLU A 117 16.55 22.90 -18.51
C GLU A 117 17.20 23.58 -17.29
N ASP A 118 16.81 24.82 -16.94
CA ASP A 118 17.32 25.53 -15.75
C ASP A 118 17.00 24.85 -14.40
N LEU A 119 15.88 24.11 -14.34
CA LEU A 119 15.41 23.40 -13.13
C LEU A 119 15.92 21.96 -13.06
N THR A 120 16.03 21.25 -14.18
CA THR A 120 16.27 19.80 -14.22
C THR A 120 17.67 19.40 -14.67
N ALA A 121 18.40 20.27 -15.39
CA ALA A 121 19.76 19.96 -15.85
C ALA A 121 20.73 19.78 -14.68
N TYR A 122 21.72 18.90 -14.87
CA TYR A 122 22.75 18.60 -13.87
C TYR A 122 23.57 19.84 -13.46
N GLU A 123 23.74 20.80 -14.36
CA GLU A 123 24.44 22.07 -14.15
C GLU A 123 23.45 23.25 -13.97
N GLY A 124 22.14 22.98 -13.83
CA GLY A 124 21.11 24.01 -13.72
C GLY A 124 21.25 24.88 -12.47
N LYS A 125 21.10 26.20 -12.64
CA LYS A 125 21.30 27.22 -11.59
C LYS A 125 20.39 27.01 -10.37
N ASN A 126 19.16 26.54 -10.58
CA ASN A 126 18.13 26.35 -9.54
C ASN A 126 17.88 24.88 -9.17
N ARG A 127 18.71 23.95 -9.68
CA ARG A 127 18.53 22.51 -9.51
C ARG A 127 18.42 22.07 -8.05
N LYS A 128 19.25 22.62 -7.13
CA LYS A 128 19.20 22.28 -5.71
C LYS A 128 17.88 22.70 -5.04
N LYS A 129 17.33 23.86 -5.41
CA LYS A 129 16.03 24.35 -4.90
C LYS A 129 14.87 23.51 -5.43
N TRP A 130 14.92 23.15 -6.71
CA TRP A 130 13.94 22.27 -7.34
C TRP A 130 13.96 20.86 -6.72
N ASN A 131 15.16 20.30 -6.47
CA ASN A 131 15.29 19.00 -5.81
C ASN A 131 14.71 19.02 -4.40
N ALA A 132 15.00 20.06 -3.62
CA ALA A 132 14.43 20.23 -2.27
C ALA A 132 12.89 20.32 -2.29
N PHE A 133 12.32 21.01 -3.29
CA PHE A 133 10.86 21.08 -3.46
C PHE A 133 10.25 19.71 -3.81
N LEU A 134 10.81 19.02 -4.81
CA LEU A 134 10.36 17.66 -5.16
C LEU A 134 10.47 16.71 -3.97
N LYS A 135 11.50 16.89 -3.12
CA LYS A 135 11.66 16.09 -1.90
C LYS A 135 10.57 16.37 -0.87
N LEU A 136 10.12 17.62 -0.74
CA LEU A 136 9.02 17.96 0.15
C LEU A 136 7.72 17.29 -0.30
N VAL A 137 7.44 17.28 -1.61
CA VAL A 137 6.27 16.61 -2.18
C VAL A 137 6.34 15.09 -1.94
N ASP A 138 7.51 14.50 -2.14
CA ASP A 138 7.80 13.08 -1.89
C ASP A 138 7.54 12.68 -0.43
N ILE A 139 8.14 13.41 0.51
CA ILE A 139 7.92 13.23 1.95
C ILE A 139 6.44 13.42 2.31
N ALA A 140 5.73 14.36 1.68
CA ALA A 140 4.32 14.55 1.93
C ALA A 140 3.51 13.32 1.48
N MET A 141 3.79 12.77 0.30
CA MET A 141 3.15 11.54 -0.19
C MET A 141 3.45 10.34 0.72
N GLU A 142 4.70 10.15 1.12
CA GLU A 142 5.09 9.11 2.08
C GLU A 142 4.42 9.32 3.46
N THR A 143 4.26 10.56 3.91
CA THR A 143 3.53 10.88 5.16
C THR A 143 2.05 10.50 5.07
N VAL A 144 1.41 10.74 3.92
CA VAL A 144 0.02 10.30 3.69
C VAL A 144 -0.07 8.77 3.72
N MET A 145 0.88 8.07 3.09
CA MET A 145 0.95 6.61 3.13
C MET A 145 1.15 6.08 4.55
N LEU A 146 2.04 6.69 5.35
CA LEU A 146 2.22 6.34 6.77
C LEU A 146 0.91 6.53 7.54
N ARG A 147 0.18 7.61 7.28
CA ARG A 147 -1.13 7.83 7.90
C ARG A 147 -2.14 6.76 7.53
N GLN A 148 -2.14 6.26 6.29
CA GLN A 148 -2.99 5.14 5.89
C GLN A 148 -2.61 3.86 6.63
N LEU A 149 -1.31 3.55 6.80
CA LEU A 149 -0.86 2.39 7.58
C LEU A 149 -1.33 2.48 9.04
N LEU A 150 -1.23 3.66 9.63
CA LEU A 150 -1.73 3.93 10.99
C LEU A 150 -3.26 3.73 11.08
N GLN A 151 -4.02 4.29 10.13
CA GLN A 151 -5.48 4.26 10.16
C GLN A 151 -6.08 2.90 9.81
N ASN A 152 -5.43 2.12 8.93
CA ASN A 152 -5.90 0.79 8.53
C ASN A 152 -5.57 -0.30 9.57
N GLY A 153 -4.78 0.03 10.60
CA GLY A 153 -4.34 -0.91 11.63
C GLY A 153 -3.27 -1.89 11.14
N SER A 154 -2.37 -1.44 10.27
CA SER A 154 -1.24 -2.26 9.84
C SER A 154 -0.39 -2.72 11.05
N PRO A 155 0.22 -3.91 10.99
CA PRO A 155 1.08 -4.43 12.04
C PRO A 155 2.15 -3.41 12.48
N MET A 156 2.42 -3.37 13.78
CA MET A 156 3.35 -2.38 14.35
C MET A 156 4.74 -2.46 13.71
N VAL A 157 5.24 -3.67 13.43
CA VAL A 157 6.56 -3.91 12.82
C VAL A 157 6.69 -3.22 11.46
N LEU A 158 5.69 -3.39 10.59
CA LEU A 158 5.66 -2.78 9.25
C LEU A 158 5.57 -1.26 9.35
N THR A 159 4.71 -0.76 10.24
CA THR A 159 4.47 0.68 10.38
C THR A 159 5.67 1.41 11.00
N TYR A 160 6.30 0.86 12.04
CA TYR A 160 7.56 1.39 12.58
C TYR A 160 8.69 1.35 11.56
N GLY A 161 8.79 0.26 10.79
CA GLY A 161 9.74 0.15 9.70
C GLY A 161 9.57 1.28 8.67
N PHE A 162 8.33 1.54 8.25
CA PHE A 162 8.03 2.62 7.31
C PHE A 162 8.27 4.02 7.90
N ALA A 163 7.90 4.26 9.16
CA ALA A 163 8.18 5.52 9.83
C ALA A 163 9.68 5.80 9.99
N GLY A 164 10.46 4.77 10.34
CA GLY A 164 11.93 4.84 10.39
C GLY A 164 12.54 5.13 9.01
N PHE A 165 12.01 4.48 7.97
CA PHE A 165 12.38 4.74 6.58
C PHE A 165 12.10 6.20 6.17
N LEU A 166 10.89 6.71 6.42
CA LEU A 166 10.51 8.10 6.13
C LEU A 166 11.39 9.11 6.90
N ALA A 167 11.69 8.83 8.16
CA ALA A 167 12.60 9.65 8.97
C ALA A 167 14.01 9.66 8.37
N ALA A 168 14.54 8.50 7.96
CA ALA A 168 15.84 8.40 7.29
C ALA A 168 15.85 9.15 5.95
N ASN A 169 14.74 9.10 5.20
CA ASN A 169 14.58 9.82 3.93
C ASN A 169 14.68 11.34 4.13
N ALA A 170 13.97 11.87 5.14
CA ALA A 170 14.05 13.28 5.52
C ALA A 170 15.44 13.69 6.01
N LEU A 171 16.07 12.89 6.87
CA LEU A 171 17.43 13.15 7.38
C LEU A 171 18.49 13.12 6.29
N SER A 172 18.34 12.25 5.29
CA SER A 172 19.23 12.21 4.14
C SER A 172 19.29 13.56 3.42
N CYS A 173 18.13 14.21 3.24
CA CYS A 173 18.07 15.55 2.66
C CYS A 173 18.73 16.61 3.56
N ALA A 174 18.53 16.52 4.88
CA ALA A 174 19.19 17.42 5.84
C ALA A 174 20.72 17.32 5.76
N ILE A 175 21.24 16.09 5.71
CA ILE A 175 22.69 15.79 5.59
C ILE A 175 23.23 16.33 4.27
N ASN A 176 22.49 16.18 3.17
CA ASN A 176 22.90 16.68 1.87
C ASN A 176 23.04 18.22 1.86
N VAL A 177 22.07 18.94 2.43
CA VAL A 177 22.12 20.41 2.55
C VAL A 177 23.27 20.88 3.46
N LEU A 178 23.58 20.16 4.53
CA LEU A 178 24.63 20.53 5.48
C LEU A 178 26.04 20.27 4.96
N THR A 179 26.23 19.17 4.25
CA THR A 179 27.58 18.68 3.94
C THR A 179 28.13 19.36 2.69
N ASP A 180 27.30 19.73 1.70
CA ASP A 180 27.68 20.29 0.38
C ASP A 180 28.80 19.54 -0.38
N ARG A 181 29.26 18.39 0.13
CA ARG A 181 30.32 17.55 -0.43
C ARG A 181 29.80 16.53 -1.43
N PHE A 182 28.49 16.26 -1.42
CA PHE A 182 27.93 15.25 -2.31
C PHE A 182 27.84 15.79 -3.74
N SER A 183 28.26 14.96 -4.69
CA SER A 183 28.05 15.26 -6.10
C SER A 183 26.56 15.24 -6.43
N ALA A 184 26.14 16.00 -7.44
CA ALA A 184 24.77 15.99 -7.92
C ALA A 184 24.28 14.58 -8.31
N LEU A 185 25.19 13.72 -8.77
CA LEU A 185 24.89 12.32 -9.09
C LEU A 185 24.59 11.51 -7.81
N THR A 186 25.43 11.66 -6.78
CA THR A 186 25.27 10.95 -5.50
C THR A 186 23.95 11.32 -4.83
N GLU A 187 23.57 12.59 -4.84
CA GLU A 187 22.30 13.07 -4.31
C GLU A 187 21.11 12.41 -5.00
N VAL A 188 21.03 12.49 -6.34
CA VAL A 188 19.90 11.90 -7.09
C VAL A 188 19.87 10.38 -6.94
N PHE A 189 21.03 9.74 -6.81
CA PHE A 189 21.12 8.31 -6.56
C PHE A 189 20.55 7.91 -5.20
N ILE A 190 20.89 8.64 -4.14
CA ILE A 190 20.34 8.41 -2.80
C ILE A 190 18.82 8.62 -2.81
N ASP A 191 18.35 9.73 -3.40
CA ASP A 191 16.92 10.01 -3.56
C ASP A 191 16.19 8.88 -4.31
N SER A 192 16.81 8.33 -5.36
CA SER A 192 16.25 7.21 -6.13
C SER A 192 16.17 5.91 -5.33
N ILE A 193 17.07 5.66 -4.36
CA ILE A 193 17.00 4.48 -3.49
C ILE A 193 15.82 4.59 -2.54
N PHE A 194 15.55 5.77 -1.99
CA PHE A 194 14.38 5.98 -1.13
C PHE A 194 13.09 5.77 -1.94
N ASP A 195 12.96 6.36 -3.13
CA ASP A 195 11.76 6.15 -3.95
C ASP A 195 11.56 4.68 -4.35
N LEU A 196 12.64 3.98 -4.71
CA LEU A 196 12.61 2.54 -4.97
C LEU A 196 12.10 1.76 -3.75
N SER A 197 12.58 2.15 -2.57
CA SER A 197 12.22 1.47 -1.33
C SER A 197 10.74 1.66 -1.01
N ALA A 198 10.22 2.89 -1.15
CA ALA A 198 8.80 3.18 -0.91
C ALA A 198 7.89 2.51 -1.97
N ALA A 199 8.25 2.60 -3.25
CA ALA A 199 7.40 2.13 -4.34
C ALA A 199 7.43 0.59 -4.55
N VAL A 200 8.56 -0.06 -4.23
CA VAL A 200 8.81 -1.47 -4.56
C VAL A 200 9.16 -2.29 -3.32
N LEU A 201 10.21 -1.92 -2.57
CA LEU A 201 10.72 -2.78 -1.50
C LEU A 201 9.77 -2.90 -0.31
N PHE A 202 9.12 -1.81 0.11
CA PHE A 202 8.18 -1.84 1.22
C PHE A 202 6.95 -2.70 0.89
N PRO A 203 6.27 -2.53 -0.26
CA PRO A 203 5.20 -3.43 -0.69
C PRO A 203 5.61 -4.93 -0.77
N ILE A 204 6.82 -5.22 -1.24
CA ILE A 204 7.38 -6.60 -1.19
C ILE A 204 7.51 -7.07 0.26
N GLY A 205 8.04 -6.22 1.14
CA GLY A 205 8.19 -6.50 2.57
C GLY A 205 6.86 -6.81 3.27
N VAL A 206 5.76 -6.14 2.88
CA VAL A 206 4.42 -6.45 3.37
C VAL A 206 4.01 -7.87 2.99
N LEU A 207 4.21 -8.30 1.73
CA LEU A 207 3.89 -9.67 1.32
C LEU A 207 4.78 -10.71 1.99
N LEU A 208 6.07 -10.41 2.19
CA LEU A 208 6.97 -11.30 2.94
C LEU A 208 6.52 -11.45 4.40
N TYR A 209 6.13 -10.35 5.05
CA TYR A 209 5.56 -10.41 6.40
C TYR A 209 4.34 -11.32 6.42
N CYS A 210 3.39 -11.11 5.50
CA CYS A 210 2.20 -11.95 5.39
C CYS A 210 2.55 -13.44 5.20
N TYR A 211 3.53 -13.75 4.36
CA TYR A 211 3.95 -15.12 4.07
C TYR A 211 4.48 -15.86 5.30
N TYR A 212 5.23 -15.17 6.16
CA TYR A 212 5.78 -15.76 7.39
C TYR A 212 4.83 -15.74 8.57
N ASP A 213 3.86 -14.82 8.61
CA ASP A 213 2.91 -14.69 9.71
C ASP A 213 1.72 -15.68 9.57
N PHE A 214 1.29 -15.92 8.33
CA PHE A 214 0.19 -16.83 8.04
C PHE A 214 0.54 -18.27 8.37
N ASP A 215 -0.37 -18.95 9.06
CA ASP A 215 -0.22 -20.34 9.47
C ASP A 215 -1.55 -21.07 9.26
N PHE A 216 -1.46 -22.26 8.69
CA PHE A 216 -2.59 -23.08 8.29
C PHE A 216 -2.21 -24.55 8.49
N ASP A 217 -2.90 -25.21 9.43
CA ASP A 217 -2.64 -26.60 9.78
C ASP A 217 -3.23 -27.56 8.74
N ARG A 218 -2.40 -27.89 7.75
CA ARG A 218 -2.74 -28.79 6.65
C ARG A 218 -2.95 -30.22 7.12
N GLU A 219 -2.23 -30.67 8.14
CA GLU A 219 -2.32 -32.05 8.64
C GLU A 219 -3.62 -32.27 9.40
N ALA A 220 -4.01 -31.31 10.23
CA ALA A 220 -5.33 -31.31 10.87
C ALA A 220 -6.42 -31.34 9.79
N TYR A 221 -6.39 -30.41 8.82
CA TYR A 221 -7.40 -30.36 7.75
C TYR A 221 -7.54 -31.69 7.01
N LEU A 222 -6.44 -32.32 6.60
CA LEU A 222 -6.47 -33.61 5.88
C LEU A 222 -7.08 -34.74 6.72
N THR A 223 -6.81 -34.73 8.03
CA THR A 223 -7.40 -35.72 8.96
C THR A 223 -8.92 -35.57 9.02
N TYR A 224 -9.43 -34.34 9.11
CA TYR A 224 -10.87 -34.08 9.13
C TYR A 224 -11.53 -34.40 7.79
N LEU A 225 -10.86 -34.10 6.68
CA LEU A 225 -11.32 -34.42 5.34
C LEU A 225 -11.49 -35.94 5.12
N GLU A 226 -10.60 -36.75 5.68
CA GLU A 226 -10.69 -38.22 5.62
C GLU A 226 -11.81 -38.78 6.51
N LYS A 227 -12.01 -38.17 7.69
CA LYS A 227 -12.95 -38.70 8.70
C LYS A 227 -14.40 -38.27 8.47
N LEU A 228 -14.65 -37.10 7.88
CA LEU A 228 -15.98 -36.52 7.78
C LEU A 228 -16.63 -36.74 6.42
N PRO A 229 -17.97 -36.94 6.37
CA PRO A 229 -18.68 -37.10 5.11
C PRO A 229 -18.63 -35.81 4.26
N PRO A 230 -18.65 -35.93 2.93
CA PRO A 230 -18.65 -34.78 2.04
C PRO A 230 -19.87 -33.89 2.29
N GLY A 231 -19.64 -32.56 2.32
CA GLY A 231 -20.68 -31.55 2.56
C GLY A 231 -20.76 -31.05 4.01
N SER A 232 -19.90 -31.53 4.92
CA SER A 232 -19.75 -30.89 6.23
C SER A 232 -19.02 -29.54 6.12
N PHE A 233 -19.29 -28.61 7.04
CA PHE A 233 -18.59 -27.31 7.07
C PHE A 233 -17.08 -27.47 7.22
N GLU A 234 -16.65 -28.52 7.92
CA GLU A 234 -15.24 -28.85 8.15
C GLU A 234 -14.54 -29.44 6.90
N HIS A 235 -15.24 -29.53 5.76
CA HIS A 235 -14.59 -29.68 4.45
C HIS A 235 -14.08 -28.35 3.89
N LEU A 236 -14.40 -27.20 4.50
CA LEU A 236 -13.86 -25.91 4.11
C LEU A 236 -12.51 -25.69 4.80
N ALA A 237 -11.43 -25.65 4.04
CA ALA A 237 -10.08 -25.55 4.61
C ALA A 237 -9.89 -24.23 5.38
N ARG A 238 -10.53 -23.14 4.95
CA ARG A 238 -10.51 -21.86 5.66
C ARG A 238 -10.98 -21.92 7.12
N SER A 239 -11.80 -22.92 7.51
CA SER A 239 -12.25 -23.04 8.91
C SER A 239 -11.15 -23.49 9.86
N PHE A 240 -10.07 -24.05 9.34
CA PHE A 240 -8.90 -24.49 10.12
C PHE A 240 -7.83 -23.40 10.25
N ALA A 241 -7.90 -22.35 9.44
CA ALA A 241 -7.02 -21.20 9.57
C ALA A 241 -7.51 -20.23 10.65
N SER A 242 -6.59 -19.63 11.39
CA SER A 242 -6.94 -18.66 12.42
C SER A 242 -7.64 -17.45 11.79
N PRO A 243 -8.88 -17.11 12.21
CA PRO A 243 -9.62 -15.95 11.68
C PRO A 243 -8.85 -14.64 11.86
N SER A 244 -8.09 -14.52 12.96
CA SER A 244 -7.23 -13.38 13.24
C SER A 244 -6.11 -13.22 12.23
N LYS A 245 -5.43 -14.32 11.86
CA LYS A 245 -4.37 -14.31 10.84
C LYS A 245 -4.93 -14.04 9.45
N ILE A 246 -6.11 -14.58 9.12
CA ILE A 246 -6.81 -14.27 7.86
C ILE A 246 -7.16 -12.78 7.81
N ALA A 247 -7.67 -12.21 8.89
CA ALA A 247 -8.02 -10.79 8.94
C ALA A 247 -6.77 -9.90 8.77
N LEU A 248 -5.68 -10.19 9.49
CA LEU A 248 -4.41 -9.48 9.34
C LEU A 248 -3.83 -9.61 7.93
N PHE A 249 -3.90 -10.80 7.33
CA PHE A 249 -3.50 -10.99 5.94
C PHE A 249 -4.32 -10.10 5.01
N ARG A 250 -5.66 -10.16 5.11
CA ARG A 250 -6.55 -9.38 4.23
C ARG A 250 -6.31 -7.88 4.36
N VAL A 251 -6.16 -7.34 5.57
CA VAL A 251 -5.87 -5.91 5.79
C VAL A 251 -4.58 -5.50 5.08
N ASN A 252 -3.52 -6.28 5.22
CA ASN A 252 -2.22 -5.98 4.60
C ASN A 252 -2.26 -6.18 3.09
N PHE A 253 -2.88 -7.25 2.60
CA PHE A 253 -3.01 -7.55 1.19
C PHE A 253 -3.87 -6.50 0.46
N ASP A 254 -5.00 -6.12 1.06
CA ASP A 254 -5.87 -5.07 0.52
C ASP A 254 -5.22 -3.69 0.57
N SER A 255 -4.34 -3.44 1.54
CA SER A 255 -3.54 -2.21 1.55
C SER A 255 -2.72 -2.04 0.27
N LEU A 256 -2.31 -3.16 -0.38
CA LEU A 256 -1.54 -3.17 -1.64
C LEU A 256 -2.39 -2.93 -2.88
N ARG A 257 -3.71 -3.07 -2.78
CA ARG A 257 -4.64 -2.86 -3.88
C ARG A 257 -4.98 -1.38 -4.01
N ILE A 258 -5.28 -0.96 -5.24
CA ILE A 258 -5.76 0.38 -5.53
C ILE A 258 -7.29 0.35 -5.46
N THR A 259 -7.86 0.71 -4.31
CA THR A 259 -9.31 0.70 -4.10
C THR A 259 -9.92 2.10 -4.04
N SER A 260 -9.10 3.12 -3.75
CA SER A 260 -9.50 4.53 -3.68
C SER A 260 -8.70 5.43 -4.61
N VAL A 261 -9.22 6.64 -4.87
CA VAL A 261 -8.53 7.67 -5.67
C VAL A 261 -7.22 8.09 -5.00
N LEU A 262 -7.19 8.12 -3.67
CA LEU A 262 -5.99 8.46 -2.92
C LEU A 262 -4.91 7.38 -3.09
N ASP A 263 -5.28 6.10 -3.04
CA ASP A 263 -4.35 4.98 -3.31
C ASP A 263 -3.81 5.05 -4.74
N PHE A 264 -4.68 5.35 -5.70
CA PHE A 264 -4.29 5.53 -7.10
C PHE A 264 -3.24 6.63 -7.23
N MET A 265 -3.53 7.81 -6.67
CA MET A 265 -2.60 8.95 -6.75
C MET A 265 -1.26 8.63 -6.10
N LEU A 266 -1.25 8.08 -4.89
CA LEU A 266 -0.01 7.76 -4.17
C LEU A 266 0.82 6.68 -4.88
N ARG A 267 0.21 5.55 -5.24
CA ARG A 267 0.94 4.41 -5.81
C ARG A 267 1.51 4.74 -7.18
N ILE A 268 0.73 5.43 -8.02
CA ILE A 268 1.18 5.84 -9.35
C ILE A 268 2.22 6.95 -9.25
N SER A 269 2.03 7.97 -8.41
CA SER A 269 2.99 9.07 -8.27
C SER A 269 4.33 8.62 -7.71
N MET A 270 4.36 7.73 -6.70
CA MET A 270 5.59 7.19 -6.14
C MET A 270 6.39 6.40 -7.18
N ASN A 271 5.72 5.53 -7.95
CA ASN A 271 6.37 4.78 -9.03
C ASN A 271 6.89 5.70 -10.16
N LEU A 272 6.12 6.70 -10.56
CA LEU A 272 6.55 7.67 -11.58
C LEU A 272 7.71 8.54 -11.09
N THR A 273 7.72 8.91 -9.81
CA THR A 273 8.81 9.68 -9.19
C THR A 273 10.10 8.87 -9.20
N PHE A 274 10.04 7.60 -8.79
CA PHE A 274 11.17 6.68 -8.91
C PHE A 274 11.65 6.55 -10.36
N CYS A 275 10.73 6.29 -11.31
CA CYS A 275 11.07 6.14 -12.73
C CYS A 275 11.83 7.35 -13.27
N TYR A 276 11.32 8.55 -12.98
CA TYR A 276 11.94 9.83 -13.37
C TYR A 276 13.32 10.02 -12.72
N ARG A 277 13.46 9.80 -11.40
CA ARG A 277 14.76 9.96 -10.73
C ARG A 277 15.77 8.94 -11.22
N PHE A 278 15.35 7.70 -11.47
CA PHE A 278 16.21 6.64 -11.98
C PHE A 278 16.68 6.91 -13.41
N GLU A 279 15.81 7.42 -14.28
CA GLU A 279 16.18 7.86 -15.63
C GLU A 279 17.29 8.93 -15.59
N ARG A 280 17.15 9.92 -14.69
CA ARG A 280 18.20 10.94 -14.51
C ARG A 280 19.53 10.31 -14.08
N VAL A 281 19.52 9.40 -13.10
CA VAL A 281 20.73 8.68 -12.68
C VAL A 281 21.40 7.98 -13.87
N LEU A 282 20.62 7.32 -14.74
CA LEU A 282 21.15 6.68 -15.94
C LEU A 282 21.78 7.70 -16.89
N GLU A 283 21.10 8.80 -17.18
CA GLU A 283 21.63 9.88 -18.04
C GLU A 283 22.96 10.44 -17.51
N ALA A 284 23.05 10.72 -16.20
CA ALA A 284 24.28 11.20 -15.59
C ALA A 284 25.41 10.17 -15.59
N LEU A 285 25.12 8.89 -15.32
CA LEU A 285 26.13 7.83 -15.35
C LEU A 285 26.68 7.65 -16.76
N VAL A 286 25.82 7.70 -17.78
CA VAL A 286 26.23 7.64 -19.19
C VAL A 286 27.08 8.86 -19.54
N TRP A 287 26.63 10.07 -19.19
CA TRP A 287 27.35 11.32 -19.43
C TRP A 287 28.74 11.32 -18.79
N THR A 288 28.84 10.92 -17.52
CA THR A 288 30.11 10.90 -16.76
C THR A 288 31.10 9.90 -17.34
N ARG A 289 30.65 8.69 -17.68
CA ARG A 289 31.51 7.67 -18.33
C ARG A 289 32.04 8.17 -19.66
N HIS A 290 31.23 8.88 -20.44
CA HIS A 290 31.63 9.40 -21.73
C HIS A 290 32.55 10.62 -21.61
N ARG A 291 32.24 11.56 -20.70
CA ARG A 291 33.12 12.69 -20.38
C ARG A 291 34.49 12.20 -19.93
N ASN A 292 34.58 11.13 -19.15
CA ASN A 292 35.88 10.55 -18.76
C ASN A 292 36.63 9.94 -19.96
N LYS A 293 35.93 9.27 -20.89
CA LYS A 293 36.55 8.76 -22.14
C LYS A 293 37.03 9.89 -23.06
N ILE A 294 36.30 11.01 -23.13
CA ILE A 294 36.68 12.18 -23.94
C ILE A 294 37.75 13.02 -23.24
N ALA A 295 37.66 13.21 -21.93
CA ALA A 295 38.63 13.98 -21.14
C ALA A 295 40.01 13.32 -21.13
N GLN A 296 40.07 12.00 -21.27
CA GLN A 296 41.31 11.27 -21.56
C GLN A 296 41.91 11.61 -22.95
N ARG A 297 41.11 12.14 -23.89
CA ARG A 297 41.54 12.49 -25.26
C ARG A 297 41.73 14.00 -25.48
N LEU A 298 41.01 14.86 -24.77
CA LEU A 298 41.05 16.32 -24.87
C LEU A 298 40.92 16.90 -23.46
N ARG A 299 41.87 17.75 -23.03
CA ARG A 299 41.75 18.53 -21.78
C ARG A 299 40.75 19.68 -21.98
N PRO A 300 39.56 19.67 -21.35
CA PRO A 300 38.67 20.83 -21.42
C PRO A 300 38.82 21.62 -20.11
N HIS A 301 39.32 22.85 -20.21
CA HIS A 301 39.15 23.88 -19.18
C HIS A 301 37.76 24.50 -19.33
N ALA A 302 36.75 23.87 -18.74
CA ALA A 302 35.45 24.52 -18.52
C ALA A 302 35.19 24.52 -17.01
N THR A 303 35.21 25.70 -16.41
CA THR A 303 34.82 25.92 -15.02
C THR A 303 33.31 25.71 -14.91
N PRO A 304 32.81 24.81 -14.05
CA PRO A 304 31.39 24.59 -13.88
C PRO A 304 30.71 25.83 -13.28
N ASP A 305 29.52 26.17 -13.79
CA ASP A 305 28.71 27.25 -13.25
C ASP A 305 28.33 26.97 -11.78
N ALA A 306 28.42 28.00 -10.93
CA ALA A 306 28.16 27.87 -9.50
C ALA A 306 26.64 27.72 -9.24
N GLN A 307 26.24 26.55 -8.74
CA GLN A 307 24.86 26.27 -8.34
C GLN A 307 24.44 27.13 -7.14
N GLN A 308 23.20 27.63 -7.14
CA GLN A 308 22.71 28.39 -5.98
C GLN A 308 22.49 27.46 -4.78
N PRO A 309 23.05 27.79 -3.59
CA PRO A 309 22.86 26.97 -2.40
C PRO A 309 21.41 27.03 -1.91
N VAL A 310 20.98 25.94 -1.28
CA VAL A 310 19.71 25.90 -0.56
C VAL A 310 19.87 26.68 0.75
N PRO A 311 18.89 27.49 1.18
CA PRO A 311 18.94 28.14 2.49
C PRO A 311 19.12 27.11 3.61
N LYS A 312 20.09 27.33 4.51
CA LYS A 312 20.37 26.42 5.64
C LYS A 312 19.17 26.24 6.59
N GLY A 313 18.24 27.19 6.62
CA GLY A 313 16.98 27.06 7.37
C GLY A 313 16.11 25.88 6.93
N VAL A 314 16.23 25.43 5.68
CA VAL A 314 15.48 24.25 5.18
C VAL A 314 15.89 22.97 5.91
N THR A 315 17.14 22.86 6.38
CA THR A 315 17.60 21.73 7.20
C THR A 315 16.76 21.56 8.47
N ILE A 316 16.35 22.67 9.10
CA ILE A 316 15.52 22.63 10.32
C ILE A 316 14.18 21.97 10.02
N VAL A 317 13.59 22.24 8.85
CA VAL A 317 12.33 21.63 8.43
C VAL A 317 12.47 20.11 8.29
N PHE A 318 13.50 19.62 7.60
CA PHE A 318 13.70 18.18 7.42
C PHE A 318 13.99 17.44 8.73
N VAL A 319 14.79 18.04 9.62
CA VAL A 319 15.05 17.48 10.96
C VAL A 319 13.77 17.46 11.79
N ALA A 320 12.98 18.55 11.77
CA ALA A 320 11.71 18.62 12.46
C ALA A 320 10.72 17.55 11.94
N VAL A 321 10.60 17.37 10.62
CA VAL A 321 9.76 16.33 10.02
C VAL A 321 10.18 14.94 10.50
N SER A 322 11.49 14.63 10.48
CA SER A 322 11.99 13.35 10.96
C SER A 322 11.62 13.08 12.42
N LEU A 323 11.79 14.08 13.31
CA LEU A 323 11.44 13.94 14.72
C LEU A 323 9.92 13.81 14.91
N ILE A 324 9.13 14.62 14.22
CA ILE A 324 7.66 14.59 14.30
C ILE A 324 7.13 13.23 13.85
N VAL A 325 7.62 12.68 12.73
CA VAL A 325 7.21 11.37 12.23
C VAL A 325 7.47 10.27 13.25
N LEU A 326 8.67 10.22 13.83
CA LEU A 326 9.03 9.19 14.82
C LEU A 326 8.22 9.33 16.11
N LEU A 327 8.14 10.55 16.67
CA LEU A 327 7.45 10.79 17.93
C LEU A 327 5.95 10.59 17.81
N SER A 328 5.33 11.08 16.74
CA SER A 328 3.89 10.90 16.52
C SER A 328 3.53 9.43 16.28
N THR A 329 4.33 8.70 15.51
CA THR A 329 4.12 7.26 15.27
C THR A 329 4.25 6.47 16.57
N GLN A 330 5.33 6.71 17.33
CA GLN A 330 5.56 6.04 18.62
C GLN A 330 4.42 6.31 19.60
N LYS A 331 3.96 7.57 19.69
CA LYS A 331 2.89 7.95 20.61
C LYS A 331 1.57 7.33 20.20
N ALA A 332 1.19 7.43 18.92
CA ALA A 332 -0.05 6.87 18.41
C ALA A 332 -0.14 5.35 18.62
N MET A 333 0.96 4.64 18.31
CA MET A 333 1.07 3.19 18.48
C MET A 333 1.02 2.78 19.95
N SER A 334 1.84 3.42 20.80
CA SER A 334 1.92 3.07 22.22
C SER A 334 0.59 3.30 22.93
N ASP A 335 -0.11 4.39 22.64
CA ASP A 335 -1.40 4.70 23.26
C ASP A 335 -2.49 3.73 22.80
N SER A 336 -2.56 3.47 21.50
CA SER A 336 -3.60 2.58 20.95
C SER A 336 -3.39 1.14 21.43
N ALA A 337 -2.13 0.68 21.51
CA ALA A 337 -1.79 -0.65 22.00
C ALA A 337 -2.12 -0.82 23.49
N THR A 338 -1.89 0.17 24.34
CA THR A 338 -2.24 0.06 25.76
C THR A 338 -3.75 0.04 25.96
N LEU A 339 -4.50 0.90 25.25
CA LEU A 339 -5.96 0.94 25.32
C LEU A 339 -6.59 -0.38 24.84
N CYS A 340 -6.11 -0.94 23.73
CA CYS A 340 -6.67 -2.17 23.18
C CYS A 340 -6.13 -3.45 23.82
N SER A 341 -5.07 -3.40 24.64
CA SER A 341 -4.51 -4.60 25.32
C SER A 341 -5.51 -5.30 26.26
N VAL A 342 -6.52 -4.57 26.73
CA VAL A 342 -7.61 -5.09 27.58
C VAL A 342 -8.58 -5.95 26.78
N HIS A 343 -8.62 -5.79 25.46
CA HIS A 343 -9.56 -6.44 24.54
C HIS A 343 -8.82 -7.35 23.54
N PRO A 344 -8.45 -8.59 23.91
CA PRO A 344 -7.77 -9.52 23.01
C PRO A 344 -8.60 -9.90 21.78
N GLU A 345 -9.93 -9.78 21.86
CA GLU A 345 -10.86 -9.95 20.74
C GLU A 345 -10.71 -8.87 19.67
N CYS A 346 -10.10 -7.72 19.98
CA CYS A 346 -9.80 -6.70 18.99
C CYS A 346 -8.49 -7.03 18.26
N VAL A 347 -8.60 -7.77 17.17
CA VAL A 347 -7.44 -8.25 16.40
C VAL A 347 -6.76 -7.13 15.62
N VAL A 348 -7.54 -6.19 15.08
CA VAL A 348 -7.02 -5.06 14.30
C VAL A 348 -7.61 -3.78 14.84
N PHE A 349 -6.76 -2.80 15.15
CA PHE A 349 -7.14 -1.49 15.67
C PHE A 349 -6.36 -0.39 14.96
N ALA A 350 -6.97 0.80 14.85
CA ALA A 350 -6.32 1.96 14.27
C ALA A 350 -5.33 2.58 15.26
N HIS A 351 -4.19 3.03 14.77
CA HIS A 351 -3.15 3.68 15.56
C HIS A 351 -3.36 5.18 15.57
N GLN A 352 -3.94 5.71 16.65
CA GLN A 352 -4.27 7.11 16.76
C GLN A 352 -3.56 7.76 17.95
N TRP A 353 -3.13 9.01 17.75
CA TRP A 353 -2.64 9.82 18.85
C TRP A 353 -3.84 10.43 19.58
N VAL A 354 -4.26 9.77 20.65
CA VAL A 354 -5.48 10.14 21.37
C VAL A 354 -5.18 11.21 22.42
N PHE A 355 -5.96 12.30 22.41
CA PHE A 355 -5.93 13.36 23.42
C PHE A 355 -7.13 13.31 24.39
N SER A 356 -8.22 12.56 24.10
CA SER A 356 -9.46 12.61 24.92
C SER A 356 -10.27 11.31 25.07
N ASP A 357 -10.20 10.36 24.14
CA ASP A 357 -11.15 9.23 24.13
C ASP A 357 -10.53 7.97 24.74
N GLU A 358 -11.03 7.53 25.89
CA GLU A 358 -10.55 6.33 26.61
C GLU A 358 -10.92 4.99 25.94
N ASN A 359 -11.55 5.02 24.76
CA ASN A 359 -12.05 3.83 24.08
C ASN A 359 -11.02 3.23 23.12
N CYS A 360 -10.93 1.90 23.08
CA CYS A 360 -10.07 1.19 22.12
C CYS A 360 -10.52 1.48 20.66
N PRO A 361 -9.63 1.98 19.79
CA PRO A 361 -9.93 2.29 18.39
C PRO A 361 -10.03 1.03 17.50
N CYS A 362 -10.92 0.10 17.84
CA CYS A 362 -11.02 -1.19 17.18
C CYS A 362 -11.61 -1.11 15.76
N LEU A 363 -10.99 -1.81 14.80
CA LEU A 363 -11.44 -1.94 13.41
C LEU A 363 -12.04 -3.33 13.16
N ILE A 364 -11.39 -4.39 13.62
CA ILE A 364 -11.82 -5.78 13.42
C ILE A 364 -11.89 -6.48 14.77
N ALA A 365 -13.11 -6.81 15.19
CA ALA A 365 -13.36 -7.59 16.40
C ALA A 365 -13.73 -9.03 16.02
N ILE A 366 -13.05 -9.99 16.66
CA ILE A 366 -13.21 -11.43 16.45
C ILE A 366 -13.29 -12.11 17.82
N ASP A 367 -14.49 -12.52 18.23
CA ASP A 367 -14.72 -13.36 19.41
C ASP A 367 -15.35 -14.68 18.96
N ILE A 368 -14.49 -15.68 18.76
CA ILE A 368 -14.85 -16.97 18.16
C ILE A 368 -14.41 -18.10 19.08
N ASP A 369 -15.28 -19.09 19.24
CA ASP A 369 -14.94 -20.38 19.85
C ASP A 369 -15.13 -21.52 18.85
N ILE A 370 -14.05 -21.97 18.22
CA ILE A 370 -14.16 -22.97 17.13
C ILE A 370 -14.43 -24.38 17.70
N ALA A 371 -14.02 -24.65 18.95
CA ALA A 371 -14.07 -26.00 19.52
C ALA A 371 -14.40 -25.95 21.02
N PRO A 372 -15.67 -25.71 21.40
CA PRO A 372 -16.09 -25.84 22.79
C PRO A 372 -15.81 -27.26 23.29
N LYS A 373 -15.12 -27.38 24.43
CA LYS A 373 -14.58 -28.67 24.89
C LYS A 373 -15.62 -29.51 25.62
N THR A 374 -16.64 -28.85 26.17
CA THR A 374 -17.69 -29.50 26.95
C THR A 374 -19.07 -29.17 26.41
N TYR A 375 -20.02 -30.09 26.62
CA TYR A 375 -21.42 -29.86 26.30
C TYR A 375 -22.00 -28.66 27.06
N ASP A 376 -21.52 -28.41 28.28
CA ASP A 376 -21.99 -27.28 29.11
C ASP A 376 -21.53 -25.93 28.55
N GLU A 377 -20.25 -25.80 28.17
CA GLU A 377 -19.74 -24.59 27.46
C GLU A 377 -20.49 -24.32 26.15
N TRP A 378 -20.91 -25.40 25.47
CA TRP A 378 -21.64 -25.29 24.22
C TRP A 378 -23.11 -24.89 24.42
N ILE A 379 -23.80 -25.41 25.43
CA ILE A 379 -25.20 -25.06 25.70
C ILE A 379 -25.37 -23.72 26.44
N ASN A 380 -24.33 -23.30 27.17
CA ASN A 380 -24.26 -22.03 27.90
C ASN A 380 -23.09 -21.17 27.37
N PRO A 381 -23.18 -20.67 26.12
CA PRO A 381 -22.16 -19.85 25.51
C PRO A 381 -21.97 -18.54 26.26
N ILE A 382 -20.72 -18.04 26.28
CA ILE A 382 -20.36 -16.78 26.96
C ILE A 382 -21.08 -15.60 26.30
N ASP A 383 -21.70 -14.73 27.11
CA ASP A 383 -22.28 -13.46 26.65
C ASP A 383 -21.19 -12.45 26.25
N THR A 384 -21.31 -11.92 25.04
CA THR A 384 -20.36 -10.96 24.47
C THR A 384 -20.94 -9.56 24.33
N TYR A 385 -22.18 -9.32 24.76
CA TYR A 385 -22.83 -8.00 24.66
C TYR A 385 -21.96 -6.86 25.21
N GLY A 386 -21.41 -7.04 26.43
CA GLY A 386 -20.55 -6.04 27.08
C GLY A 386 -19.27 -5.74 26.31
N LYS A 387 -18.65 -6.77 25.70
CA LYS A 387 -17.42 -6.62 24.90
C LYS A 387 -17.69 -5.91 23.58
N VAL A 388 -18.74 -6.33 22.87
CA VAL A 388 -19.13 -5.69 21.59
C VAL A 388 -19.50 -4.24 21.85
N LYS A 389 -20.20 -3.95 22.95
CA LYS A 389 -20.53 -2.59 23.38
C LYS A 389 -19.28 -1.72 23.59
N SER A 390 -18.27 -2.21 24.32
CA SER A 390 -17.05 -1.44 24.58
C SER A 390 -16.22 -1.21 23.31
N LEU A 391 -16.14 -2.21 22.42
CA LEU A 391 -15.38 -2.12 21.16
C LEU A 391 -16.07 -1.22 20.12
N ALA A 392 -17.40 -1.23 20.08
CA ALA A 392 -18.18 -0.35 19.22
C ALA A 392 -18.21 1.10 19.71
N ALA A 393 -17.82 1.37 20.97
CA ALA A 393 -17.91 2.70 21.58
C ALA A 393 -17.14 3.78 20.82
N ALA A 394 -16.01 3.40 20.19
CA ALA A 394 -15.19 4.29 19.36
C ALA A 394 -15.82 4.57 17.96
N GLY A 395 -16.83 3.80 17.53
CA GLY A 395 -17.49 4.00 16.25
C GLY A 395 -16.66 3.63 15.01
N MET A 396 -15.53 2.92 15.18
CA MET A 396 -14.59 2.63 14.09
C MET A 396 -14.63 1.19 13.55
N LEU A 397 -15.49 0.35 14.12
CA LEU A 397 -15.59 -1.05 13.73
C LEU A 397 -16.00 -1.21 12.26
N THR A 398 -15.21 -1.96 11.49
CA THR A 398 -15.45 -2.29 10.09
C THR A 398 -15.84 -3.76 9.90
N SER A 399 -15.42 -4.64 10.81
CA SER A 399 -15.78 -6.06 10.81
C SER A 399 -16.04 -6.57 12.22
N LEU A 400 -17.13 -7.31 12.40
CA LEU A 400 -17.49 -8.00 13.64
C LEU A 400 -17.74 -9.48 13.35
N GLN A 401 -16.99 -10.36 14.01
CA GLN A 401 -17.19 -11.81 13.94
C GLN A 401 -17.40 -12.37 15.34
N VAL A 402 -18.57 -12.96 15.57
CA VAL A 402 -19.00 -13.53 16.85
C VAL A 402 -19.53 -14.93 16.56
N ILE A 403 -18.79 -15.97 16.96
CA ILE A 403 -19.14 -17.37 16.63
C ILE A 403 -19.09 -18.22 17.89
N ASN A 404 -20.14 -19.03 18.11
CA ASN A 404 -20.30 -19.86 19.32
C ASN A 404 -20.24 -19.03 20.61
N ARG A 405 -20.79 -17.81 20.52
CA ARG A 405 -20.89 -16.83 21.60
C ARG A 405 -22.32 -16.28 21.63
N GLN A 406 -22.77 -15.88 22.81
CA GLN A 406 -24.12 -15.36 22.98
C GLN A 406 -24.15 -13.86 22.72
N LEU A 407 -25.00 -13.42 21.77
CA LEU A 407 -25.26 -12.01 21.48
C LEU A 407 -26.75 -11.84 21.19
N LEU A 408 -27.55 -11.76 22.26
CA LEU A 408 -29.02 -11.73 22.17
C LEU A 408 -29.55 -10.43 21.56
N GLU A 409 -28.90 -9.32 21.86
CA GLU A 409 -29.26 -7.98 21.41
C GLU A 409 -28.04 -7.27 20.85
N LEU A 410 -28.23 -6.40 19.87
CA LEU A 410 -27.14 -5.59 19.32
C LEU A 410 -27.03 -4.29 20.11
N PRO A 411 -25.83 -3.95 20.64
CA PRO A 411 -25.64 -2.70 21.38
C PRO A 411 -25.84 -1.48 20.48
N GLU A 412 -26.47 -0.43 21.02
CA GLU A 412 -26.74 0.84 20.30
C GLU A 412 -25.45 1.53 19.82
N GLU A 413 -24.31 1.28 20.46
CA GLU A 413 -23.00 1.78 20.07
C GLU A 413 -22.60 1.34 18.65
N LEU A 414 -23.05 0.17 18.18
CA LEU A 414 -22.81 -0.29 16.80
C LEU A 414 -23.42 0.64 15.76
N ARG A 415 -24.48 1.38 16.10
CA ARG A 415 -25.07 2.40 15.24
C ARG A 415 -24.08 3.52 14.88
N ARG A 416 -23.06 3.76 15.73
CA ARG A 416 -21.98 4.73 15.47
C ARG A 416 -20.97 4.22 14.46
N CYS A 417 -20.90 2.90 14.25
CA CYS A 417 -19.98 2.25 13.32
C CYS A 417 -20.50 2.33 11.88
N GLY A 418 -20.58 3.54 11.31
CA GLY A 418 -21.14 3.76 9.97
C GLY A 418 -20.37 3.03 8.85
N ASN A 419 -19.10 2.65 9.08
CA ASN A 419 -18.25 1.93 8.14
C ASN A 419 -18.24 0.40 8.35
N LEU A 420 -19.16 -0.14 9.15
CA LEU A 420 -19.28 -1.59 9.35
C LEU A 420 -19.68 -2.27 8.05
N ARG A 421 -18.84 -3.18 7.55
CA ARG A 421 -19.03 -3.89 6.26
C ARG A 421 -19.45 -5.33 6.45
N VAL A 422 -18.83 -6.00 7.41
CA VAL A 422 -19.06 -7.42 7.67
C VAL A 422 -19.50 -7.58 9.11
N MET A 423 -20.66 -8.20 9.28
CA MET A 423 -21.12 -8.68 10.56
C MET A 423 -21.43 -10.17 10.39
N TYR A 424 -20.82 -11.01 11.22
CA TYR A 424 -21.07 -12.44 11.24
C TYR A 424 -21.37 -12.83 12.68
N VAL A 425 -22.61 -13.22 12.94
CA VAL A 425 -23.06 -13.65 14.28
C VAL A 425 -23.70 -15.02 14.16
N ASP A 426 -23.03 -16.05 14.69
CA ASP A 426 -23.47 -17.43 14.54
C ASP A 426 -23.38 -18.19 15.87
N LEU A 427 -24.42 -18.96 16.17
CA LEU A 427 -24.53 -19.80 17.36
C LEU A 427 -25.01 -21.20 16.96
N LEU A 428 -24.12 -22.19 16.99
CA LEU A 428 -24.52 -23.59 16.78
C LEU A 428 -25.36 -24.09 17.97
N SER A 429 -26.69 -23.95 17.92
CA SER A 429 -27.60 -24.52 18.94
C SER A 429 -28.37 -25.72 18.39
N VAL A 430 -28.21 -26.90 19.02
CA VAL A 430 -28.96 -28.14 18.67
C VAL A 430 -30.42 -28.12 19.13
N ARG A 431 -30.91 -27.06 19.78
CA ARG A 431 -32.27 -27.02 20.34
C ARG A 431 -33.40 -27.05 19.30
N SER A 432 -33.10 -27.07 17.99
CA SER A 432 -34.10 -27.22 16.92
C SER A 432 -33.69 -28.10 15.73
N THR A 433 -32.76 -29.06 15.92
CA THR A 433 -32.49 -30.05 14.86
C THR A 433 -33.60 -31.09 14.65
N MET A 434 -34.69 -31.06 15.44
CA MET A 434 -35.83 -31.98 15.24
C MET A 434 -36.98 -31.46 14.36
N THR A 435 -37.02 -30.19 13.95
CA THR A 435 -38.19 -29.65 13.21
C THR A 435 -37.96 -29.22 11.77
N CYS A 436 -36.72 -29.11 11.28
CA CYS A 436 -36.46 -28.66 9.89
C CYS A 436 -35.99 -29.76 8.92
N PHE A 437 -35.99 -31.04 9.32
CA PHE A 437 -35.59 -32.13 8.42
C PHE A 437 -36.67 -32.61 7.43
N PHE A 438 -37.88 -32.04 7.46
CA PHE A 438 -38.95 -32.36 6.53
C PHE A 438 -39.62 -31.11 5.95
N SER A 439 -39.02 -30.49 4.95
CA SER A 439 -39.75 -30.02 3.74
C SER A 439 -38.95 -29.04 2.87
N TYR A 440 -38.75 -29.45 1.62
CA TYR A 440 -38.68 -28.64 0.41
C TYR A 440 -37.52 -27.64 0.18
N SER A 441 -36.66 -28.05 -0.75
CA SER A 441 -36.19 -27.31 -1.95
C SER A 441 -35.59 -25.91 -1.80
N PHE A 442 -34.26 -25.90 -1.64
CA PHE A 442 -33.27 -25.01 -2.28
C PHE A 442 -33.77 -23.67 -2.88
N HIS A 443 -33.64 -22.60 -2.11
CA HIS A 443 -32.99 -21.34 -2.51
C HIS A 443 -32.21 -20.84 -1.28
N ALA A 444 -30.89 -20.89 -1.35
CA ALA A 444 -29.98 -20.66 -0.23
C ALA A 444 -30.06 -19.21 0.26
N SER A 445 -30.82 -18.99 1.34
CA SER A 445 -30.59 -17.90 2.28
C SER A 445 -29.90 -18.53 3.49
N TYR A 446 -28.60 -18.27 3.65
CA TYR A 446 -27.79 -18.81 4.74
C TYR A 446 -28.25 -18.20 6.07
N LEU A 447 -29.26 -18.77 6.71
CA LEU A 447 -29.56 -18.52 8.12
C LEU A 447 -28.76 -19.53 8.95
N MET A 448 -27.49 -19.19 9.14
CA MET A 448 -26.67 -19.65 10.25
C MET A 448 -27.37 -19.23 11.56
N TYR A 449 -27.38 -20.09 12.57
CA TYR A 449 -28.29 -19.99 13.71
C TYR A 449 -27.88 -18.80 14.60
N THR A 450 -28.47 -17.62 14.40
CA THR A 450 -28.14 -16.47 15.25
C THR A 450 -28.87 -16.57 16.59
N SER A 451 -28.19 -16.37 17.72
CA SER A 451 -28.85 -16.23 19.03
C SER A 451 -29.56 -14.89 19.23
N THR A 452 -29.41 -13.98 18.26
CA THR A 452 -29.96 -12.62 18.31
C THR A 452 -31.48 -12.66 18.22
N GLN A 453 -32.14 -12.24 19.30
CA GLN A 453 -33.60 -12.35 19.44
C GLN A 453 -34.35 -11.25 18.68
N ARG A 454 -33.70 -10.11 18.47
CA ARG A 454 -34.31 -8.94 17.81
C ARG A 454 -33.27 -8.19 16.99
N ILE A 455 -33.53 -8.07 15.69
CA ILE A 455 -32.77 -7.17 14.83
C ILE A 455 -33.34 -5.76 15.02
N PRO A 456 -32.53 -4.77 15.48
CA PRO A 456 -33.02 -3.43 15.75
C PRO A 456 -33.31 -2.66 14.45
N SER A 457 -34.31 -1.77 14.51
CA SER A 457 -34.78 -1.02 13.33
C SER A 457 -33.75 -0.04 12.74
N TRP A 458 -32.74 0.36 13.52
CA TRP A 458 -31.64 1.23 13.08
C TRP A 458 -30.59 0.49 12.24
N ILE A 459 -30.63 -0.84 12.11
CA ILE A 459 -29.63 -1.59 11.33
C ILE A 459 -29.57 -1.14 9.86
N LYS A 460 -30.71 -0.63 9.34
CA LYS A 460 -30.83 -0.02 8.00
C LYS A 460 -30.00 1.25 7.80
N GLU A 461 -29.52 1.85 8.88
CA GLU A 461 -28.66 3.04 8.86
C GLU A 461 -27.19 2.68 8.55
N LEU A 462 -26.83 1.39 8.64
CA LEU A 462 -25.52 0.88 8.24
C LEU A 462 -25.47 0.71 6.72
N HIS A 463 -25.29 1.84 6.02
CA HIS A 463 -25.29 1.90 4.56
C HIS A 463 -24.17 1.10 3.87
N HIS A 464 -23.12 0.74 4.61
CA HIS A 464 -21.96 0.01 4.11
C HIS A 464 -21.95 -1.47 4.47
N LEU A 465 -23.00 -1.99 5.13
CA LEU A 465 -23.09 -3.38 5.52
C LEU A 465 -23.34 -4.26 4.29
N GLU A 466 -22.35 -5.07 3.92
CA GLU A 466 -22.37 -5.95 2.76
C GLU A 466 -22.82 -7.36 3.14
N THR A 467 -22.47 -7.82 4.33
CA THR A 467 -22.79 -9.15 4.85
C THR A 467 -23.28 -9.05 6.28
N LEU A 468 -24.45 -9.64 6.56
CA LEU A 468 -25.03 -9.84 7.88
C LEU A 468 -25.28 -11.33 8.12
#